data_AF-A0A3A1NB18-F1
#
_entry.id   AF-A0A3A1NB18-F1
#
_cell.length_a   1.000
_cell.length_b   1.000
_cell.length_c   1.000
_cell.angle_alpha   90.00
_cell.angle_beta   90.00
_cell.angle_gamma   90.00
#
_symmetry.space_group_name_H-M   'P 1'
#
loop_
_entity.id
_entity.type
_entity.pdbx_description
1 polymer ?
#
loop_
_entity_poly.entity_id
_entity_poly.type
_entity_poly.pdbx_seq_one_letter_code
_entity_poly.pdbx_strand_id
1 'polypeptide(L)'
;MRRSHENKYAIYLITEELMHIIYKKDLSIDLKVAQVVVRDRMKLQNGREMPVLCDIRSVRKVNKQARDYLALEGSQWITALAFLIDPPVTDVISSIYVSTQAQSMPTQSFTDKSEALAFLKQHGQL
;
A
#
# COMPACT_ATOMS: atom_id res chain seq x y z
N MET A 1 8.51 -1.23 19.22
CA MET A 1 9.45 -0.15 18.84
C MET A 1 9.17 0.27 17.40
N ARG A 2 9.22 1.56 17.04
CA ARG A 2 9.03 2.00 15.64
C ARG A 2 10.31 1.72 14.85
N ARG A 3 10.23 0.92 13.79
CA ARG A 3 11.33 0.75 12.82
C ARG A 3 11.00 1.53 11.55
N SER A 4 12.03 1.92 10.81
CA SER A 4 11.88 2.61 9.54
C SER A 4 12.89 2.12 8.52
N HIS A 5 12.49 2.16 7.26
CA HIS A 5 13.35 1.97 6.10
C HIS A 5 13.03 3.05 5.07
N GLU A 6 14.00 3.42 4.27
CA GLU A 6 13.81 4.39 3.18
C GLU A 6 14.62 3.96 1.97
N ASN A 7 14.01 4.07 0.80
CA ASN A 7 14.71 3.87 -0.48
C ASN A 7 14.39 5.02 -1.43
N LYS A 8 14.79 4.88 -2.71
CA LYS A 8 14.53 5.89 -3.74
C LYS A 8 13.02 6.17 -3.97
N TYR A 9 12.15 5.23 -3.66
CA TYR A 9 10.74 5.22 -4.06
C TYR A 9 9.77 5.48 -2.90
N ALA A 10 10.10 5.05 -1.68
CA ALA A 10 9.20 5.15 -0.55
C ALA A 10 9.93 5.22 0.80
N ILE A 11 9.22 5.73 1.80
CA ILE A 11 9.54 5.65 3.22
C ILE A 11 8.59 4.61 3.84
N TYR A 12 9.13 3.74 4.68
CA TYR A 12 8.39 2.69 5.36
C TYR A 12 8.50 2.92 6.86
N LEU A 13 7.35 2.92 7.53
CA LEU A 13 7.24 3.08 8.97
C LEU A 13 6.47 1.88 9.49
N ILE A 14 7.08 1.09 10.37
CA ILE A 14 6.45 -0.12 10.93
C ILE A 14 6.39 -0.03 12.46
N THR A 15 5.22 -0.36 12.99
CA THR A 15 4.98 -0.61 14.42
C THR A 15 4.65 -2.09 14.62
N GLU A 16 4.18 -2.48 15.81
CA GLU A 16 3.65 -3.84 15.99
C GLU A 16 2.29 -4.04 15.31
N GLU A 17 1.56 -2.94 15.05
CA GLU A 17 0.16 -2.95 14.61
C GLU A 17 -0.04 -2.52 13.16
N LEU A 18 0.90 -1.78 12.57
CA LEU A 18 0.68 -1.13 11.28
C LEU A 18 1.98 -0.99 10.48
N MET A 19 1.89 -1.28 9.18
CA MET A 19 2.85 -0.84 8.18
C MET A 19 2.31 0.41 7.48
N HIS A 20 3.06 1.50 7.47
CA HIS A 20 2.74 2.72 6.73
C HIS A 20 3.80 2.98 5.67
N ILE A 21 3.39 2.95 4.41
CA ILE A 21 4.24 3.17 3.23
C ILE A 21 3.89 4.53 2.63
N ILE A 22 4.88 5.42 2.55
CA ILE A 22 4.73 6.76 1.98
C ILE A 22 5.53 6.81 0.69
N TYR A 23 4.83 6.87 -0.45
CA TYR A 23 5.48 6.94 -1.76
C TYR A 23 5.99 8.36 -2.02
N LYS A 24 7.18 8.47 -2.61
CA LYS A 24 7.82 9.75 -2.90
C LYS A 24 7.19 10.45 -4.11
N LYS A 25 7.44 11.76 -4.23
CA LYS A 25 6.88 12.64 -5.26
C LYS A 25 7.15 12.18 -6.68
N ASP A 26 6.18 12.46 -7.55
CA ASP A 26 6.25 12.27 -9.00
C ASP A 26 6.55 10.82 -9.43
N LEU A 27 6.19 9.86 -8.58
CA LEU A 27 6.53 8.46 -8.81
C LEU A 27 5.61 7.84 -9.87
N SER A 28 6.23 7.26 -10.89
CA SER A 28 5.60 6.29 -11.80
C SER A 28 6.05 4.89 -11.41
N ILE A 29 5.09 4.04 -11.07
CA ILE A 29 5.35 2.67 -10.61
C ILE A 29 5.28 1.73 -11.82
N ASP A 30 6.44 1.23 -12.22
CA ASP A 30 6.58 0.09 -13.13
C ASP A 30 6.81 -1.21 -12.34
N LEU A 31 6.96 -2.34 -13.07
CA LEU A 31 7.17 -3.65 -12.46
C LEU A 31 8.39 -3.67 -11.53
N LYS A 32 9.50 -3.02 -11.92
CA LYS A 32 10.74 -3.00 -11.13
C LYS A 32 10.54 -2.21 -9.84
N VAL A 33 9.87 -1.07 -9.91
CA VAL A 33 9.52 -0.27 -8.72
C VAL A 33 8.59 -1.07 -7.80
N ALA A 34 7.57 -1.74 -8.34
CA ALA A 34 6.66 -2.57 -7.56
C ALA A 34 7.41 -3.70 -6.84
N GLN A 35 8.31 -4.41 -7.52
CA GLN A 35 9.14 -5.47 -6.93
C GLN A 35 10.03 -4.94 -5.79
N VAL A 36 10.66 -3.78 -5.96
CA VAL A 36 11.47 -3.16 -4.90
C VAL A 36 10.61 -2.81 -3.69
N VAL A 37 9.42 -2.24 -3.93
CA VAL A 37 8.52 -1.83 -2.85
C VAL A 37 8.01 -3.02 -2.05
N VAL A 38 7.58 -4.09 -2.74
CA VAL A 38 7.12 -5.33 -2.11
C VAL A 38 8.25 -6.01 -1.33
N ARG A 39 9.44 -6.12 -1.92
CA ARG A 39 10.61 -6.71 -1.24
C ARG A 39 10.96 -5.98 0.05
N ASP A 40 11.02 -4.65 0.01
CA ASP A 40 11.41 -3.85 1.16
C ASP A 40 10.33 -3.89 2.25
N ARG A 41 9.04 -3.85 1.86
CA ARG A 41 7.90 -4.10 2.76
C ARG A 41 8.02 -5.46 3.45
N MET A 42 8.21 -6.53 2.67
CA MET A 42 8.28 -7.90 3.19
C MET A 42 9.47 -8.10 4.14
N LYS A 43 10.63 -7.50 3.84
CA LYS A 43 11.79 -7.52 4.75
C LYS A 43 11.48 -6.91 6.11
N LEU A 44 10.73 -5.79 6.14
CA LEU A 44 10.33 -5.16 7.38
C LEU A 44 9.26 -5.96 8.13
N GLN A 45 8.29 -6.53 7.42
CA GLN A 45 7.26 -7.37 8.01
C GLN A 45 7.83 -8.66 8.59
N ASN A 46 8.85 -9.23 7.95
CA ASN A 46 9.56 -10.43 8.39
C ASN A 46 8.61 -11.59 8.71
N GLY A 47 7.70 -11.88 7.78
CA GLY A 47 6.69 -12.93 7.94
C GLY A 47 5.43 -12.54 8.72
N ARG A 48 5.37 -11.34 9.30
CA ARG A 48 4.21 -10.89 10.08
C ARG A 48 3.13 -10.30 9.21
N GLU A 49 1.93 -10.85 9.34
CA GLU A 49 0.72 -10.30 8.73
C GLU A 49 0.25 -9.08 9.51
N MET A 50 -0.07 -7.99 8.80
CA MET A 50 -0.56 -6.77 9.44
C MET A 50 -1.33 -5.87 8.46
N PRO A 51 -2.11 -4.92 8.99
CA PRO A 51 -2.69 -3.85 8.20
C PRO A 51 -1.62 -2.98 7.53
N VAL A 52 -1.92 -2.52 6.32
CA VAL A 52 -1.03 -1.63 5.55
C VAL A 52 -1.78 -0.35 5.16
N LEU A 53 -1.19 0.79 5.50
CA LEU A 53 -1.57 2.11 5.01
C LEU A 53 -0.60 2.51 3.90
N CYS A 54 -1.11 2.81 2.72
CA CYS A 54 -0.34 3.28 1.57
C CYS A 54 -0.70 4.74 1.26
N ASP A 55 0.23 5.67 1.45
CA ASP A 55 0.07 7.06 1.03
C ASP A 55 0.54 7.22 -0.42
N ILE A 56 -0.43 7.24 -1.33
CA ILE A 56 -0.22 7.26 -2.78
C ILE A 56 -0.52 8.63 -3.40
N ARG A 57 -0.72 9.68 -2.59
CA ARG A 57 -1.03 11.05 -3.05
C ARG A 57 0.04 11.62 -3.99
N SER A 58 1.26 11.14 -3.86
CA SER A 58 2.42 11.51 -4.68
C SER A 58 2.64 10.63 -5.92
N VAL A 59 1.85 9.56 -6.09
CA VAL A 59 1.97 8.62 -7.21
C VAL A 59 1.17 9.14 -8.39
N ARG A 60 1.82 9.26 -9.55
CA ARG A 60 1.18 9.77 -10.77
C ARG A 60 0.57 8.67 -11.63
N LYS A 61 1.23 7.52 -11.70
CA LYS A 61 0.86 6.42 -12.59
C LYS A 61 1.35 5.08 -12.06
N VAL A 62 0.56 4.05 -12.29
CA VAL A 62 0.95 2.65 -12.08
C VAL A 62 0.67 1.90 -13.37
N ASN A 63 1.69 1.30 -13.99
CA ASN A 63 1.50 0.57 -15.25
C ASN A 63 0.83 -0.80 -15.00
N LYS A 64 0.32 -1.44 -16.07
CA LYS A 64 -0.44 -2.71 -15.93
C LYS A 64 0.38 -3.80 -15.23
N GLN A 65 1.63 -4.03 -15.66
CA GLN A 65 2.49 -5.08 -15.11
C GLN A 65 2.74 -4.89 -13.60
N ALA A 66 2.95 -3.64 -13.17
CA ALA A 66 3.10 -3.31 -11.76
C ALA A 66 1.83 -3.64 -10.97
N ARG A 67 0.64 -3.37 -11.51
CA ARG A 67 -0.63 -3.69 -10.85
C ARG A 67 -0.87 -5.17 -10.74
N ASP A 68 -0.64 -5.90 -11.82
CA ASP A 68 -0.79 -7.37 -11.83
C ASP A 68 0.12 -7.98 -10.75
N TYR A 69 1.36 -7.50 -10.65
CA TYR A 69 2.31 -7.93 -9.61
C TYR A 69 1.87 -7.53 -8.20
N LEU A 70 1.42 -6.28 -8.00
CA LEU A 70 0.96 -5.79 -6.70
C LEU A 70 -0.29 -6.53 -6.20
N ALA A 71 -1.20 -6.89 -7.10
CA ALA A 71 -2.44 -7.60 -6.76
C ALA A 71 -2.17 -9.05 -6.33
N LEU A 72 -1.21 -9.73 -6.97
CA LEU A 72 -0.87 -11.13 -6.68
C LEU A 72 0.18 -11.23 -5.56
N GLU A 73 1.42 -10.86 -5.88
CA GLU A 73 2.57 -11.00 -4.98
C GLU A 73 2.58 -9.91 -3.90
N GLY A 74 2.14 -8.71 -4.27
CA GLY A 74 2.15 -7.55 -3.37
C GLY A 74 1.20 -7.67 -2.18
N SER A 75 0.20 -8.56 -2.25
CA SER A 75 -0.83 -8.76 -1.22
C SER A 75 -0.41 -9.66 -0.06
N GLN A 76 0.72 -10.36 -0.18
CA GLN A 76 1.18 -11.31 0.86
C GLN A 76 1.42 -10.60 2.20
N TRP A 77 0.94 -11.19 3.29
CA TRP A 77 1.03 -10.68 4.67
C TRP A 77 0.31 -9.35 4.92
N ILE A 78 -0.71 -9.03 4.14
CA ILE A 78 -1.56 -7.85 4.35
C ILE A 78 -2.93 -8.33 4.82
N THR A 79 -3.37 -7.89 6.00
CA THR A 79 -4.68 -8.26 6.57
C THR A 79 -5.79 -7.29 6.18
N ALA A 80 -5.45 -6.02 6.02
CA ALA A 80 -6.31 -4.96 5.49
C ALA A 80 -5.46 -3.89 4.80
N LEU A 81 -6.00 -3.24 3.77
CA LEU A 81 -5.28 -2.27 2.95
C LEU A 81 -6.06 -0.96 2.84
N ALA A 82 -5.43 0.15 3.22
CA ALA A 82 -6.00 1.48 3.05
C ALA A 82 -5.09 2.34 2.19
N PHE A 83 -5.68 3.11 1.27
CA PHE A 83 -4.96 4.06 0.43
C PHE A 83 -5.31 5.50 0.83
N LEU A 84 -4.30 6.33 1.09
CA LEU A 84 -4.47 7.78 1.14
C LEU A 84 -4.31 8.36 -0.26
N ILE A 85 -5.33 9.08 -0.71
CA ILE A 85 -5.45 9.63 -2.05
C ILE A 85 -5.75 11.13 -2.01
N ASP A 86 -5.40 11.83 -3.09
CA ASP A 86 -5.70 13.24 -3.29
C ASP A 86 -6.39 13.40 -4.65
N PRO A 87 -7.71 13.61 -4.73
CA PRO A 87 -8.40 13.73 -6.01
C PRO A 87 -7.82 14.86 -6.89
N PRO A 88 -7.73 14.70 -8.23
CA PRO A 88 -8.30 13.63 -9.04
C PRO A 88 -7.24 12.59 -9.46
N VAL A 89 -6.74 11.76 -8.53
CA VAL A 89 -5.86 10.62 -8.89
C VAL A 89 -6.70 9.47 -9.51
N THR A 90 -7.36 9.75 -10.63
CA THR A 90 -8.33 8.84 -11.28
C THR A 90 -7.67 7.57 -11.81
N ASP A 91 -6.45 7.67 -12.35
CA ASP A 91 -5.74 6.55 -12.95
C ASP A 91 -5.22 5.55 -11.91
N VAL A 92 -4.71 6.01 -10.77
CA VAL A 92 -4.19 5.08 -9.74
C VAL A 92 -5.35 4.36 -9.06
N ILE A 93 -6.42 5.10 -8.73
CA ILE A 93 -7.62 4.55 -8.08
C ILE A 93 -8.30 3.52 -8.99
N SER A 94 -8.66 3.89 -10.23
CA SER A 94 -9.30 2.94 -11.17
C SER A 94 -8.47 1.66 -11.35
N SER A 95 -7.15 1.79 -11.34
CA SER A 95 -6.24 0.69 -11.60
C SER A 95 -6.05 -0.26 -10.41
N ILE A 96 -6.13 0.25 -9.17
CA ILE A 96 -6.11 -0.54 -7.94
C ILE A 96 -7.45 -1.26 -7.75
N TYR A 97 -8.57 -0.57 -8.04
CA TYR A 97 -9.92 -1.12 -7.92
C TYR A 97 -10.29 -2.10 -9.06
N VAL A 98 -9.65 -2.04 -10.24
CA VAL A 98 -9.93 -2.99 -11.34
C VAL A 98 -9.21 -4.32 -11.17
N SER A 99 -8.12 -4.39 -10.39
CA SER A 99 -7.47 -5.67 -10.06
C SER A 99 -8.20 -6.49 -9.00
N THR A 100 -9.29 -5.98 -8.41
CA THR A 100 -10.10 -6.70 -7.42
C THR A 100 -11.11 -7.65 -8.08
N GLN A 101 -10.60 -8.65 -8.80
CA GLN A 101 -11.21 -9.99 -8.72
C GLN A 101 -10.79 -10.54 -7.33
N ALA A 102 -11.33 -10.03 -6.23
CA ALA A 102 -12.57 -10.45 -5.57
C ALA A 102 -12.25 -11.31 -4.33
N GLN A 103 -12.37 -10.68 -3.15
CA GLN A 103 -12.90 -11.24 -1.88
C GLN A 103 -12.00 -11.79 -0.76
N SER A 104 -10.67 -11.65 -0.69
CA SER A 104 -9.95 -12.11 0.52
C SER A 104 -9.61 -11.02 1.55
N MET A 105 -9.33 -9.78 1.15
CA MET A 105 -8.77 -8.76 2.06
C MET A 105 -9.51 -7.41 1.98
N PRO A 106 -10.00 -6.86 3.10
CA PRO A 106 -10.63 -5.54 3.16
C PRO A 106 -9.71 -4.44 2.58
N THR A 107 -10.20 -3.74 1.55
CA THR A 107 -9.43 -2.69 0.86
C THR A 107 -10.29 -1.46 0.60
N GLN A 108 -9.81 -0.26 0.96
CA GLN A 108 -10.54 0.99 0.74
C GLN A 108 -9.61 2.22 0.57
N SER A 109 -10.08 3.26 -0.11
CA SER A 109 -9.36 4.53 -0.27
C SER A 109 -10.01 5.64 0.53
N PHE A 110 -9.19 6.57 1.02
CA PHE A 110 -9.57 7.68 1.90
C PHE A 110 -8.80 8.95 1.54
N THR A 111 -9.42 10.11 1.73
CA THR A 111 -8.74 11.41 1.68
C THR A 111 -8.28 11.85 3.06
N ASP A 112 -8.95 11.40 4.12
CA ASP A 112 -8.58 11.64 5.51
C ASP A 112 -7.79 10.45 6.09
N LYS A 113 -6.71 10.78 6.81
CA LYS A 113 -5.85 9.75 7.42
C LYS A 113 -6.50 9.08 8.62
N SER A 114 -7.29 9.80 9.40
CA SER A 114 -7.93 9.28 10.60
C SER A 114 -9.01 8.25 10.22
N GLU A 115 -9.78 8.53 9.17
CA GLU A 115 -10.76 7.58 8.61
C GLU A 115 -10.08 6.30 8.08
N ALA A 116 -8.96 6.44 7.37
CA ALA A 116 -8.17 5.29 6.91
C ALA A 116 -7.68 4.41 8.07
N LEU A 117 -7.19 5.04 9.14
CA LEU A 117 -6.74 4.33 10.33
C LEU A 117 -7.89 3.66 11.08
N ALA A 118 -9.07 4.30 11.15
CA ALA A 118 -10.26 3.71 11.75
C ALA A 118 -10.70 2.44 10.98
N PHE A 119 -10.71 2.51 9.64
CA PHE A 119 -10.97 1.36 8.78
C PHE A 119 -9.98 0.21 9.01
N LEU A 120 -8.67 0.51 9.01
CA LEU A 120 -7.64 -0.51 9.24
C LEU A 120 -7.76 -1.14 10.63
N LYS A 121 -8.15 -0.38 11.64
CA LYS A 121 -8.40 -0.91 12.98
C LYS A 121 -9.60 -1.85 13.02
N GLN A 122 -10.69 -1.48 12.35
CA GLN A 122 -11.90 -2.30 12.30
C GLN A 122 -11.70 -3.61 11.53
N HIS A 123 -10.89 -3.60 10.48
CA HIS A 123 -10.77 -4.72 9.54
C HIS A 123 -9.46 -5.49 9.63
N GLY A 124 -8.48 -4.96 10.34
CA GLY A 124 -7.10 -5.43 10.37
C GLY A 124 -6.73 -6.44 11.46
N GLN A 125 -7.70 -6.87 12.27
CA GLN A 125 -7.50 -7.62 13.52
C GLN A 125 -6.61 -6.87 14.53
N LEU A 126 -6.91 -5.58 14.78
CA LEU A 126 -6.37 -4.83 15.91
C LEU A 126 -7.18 -5.04 17.19
#